data_AF-A0A167NP32-F1
#
_entry.id   AF-A0A167NP32-F1
#
_cell.length_a   1.000
_cell.length_b   1.000
_cell.length_c   1.000
_cell.angle_alpha   90.00
_cell.angle_beta   90.00
_cell.angle_gamma   90.00
#
_symmetry.space_group_name_H-M   'P 1'
#
loop_
_entity.id
_entity.type
_entity.pdbx_description
1 polymer ?
#
loop_
_entity_poly.entity_id
_entity_poly.type
_entity_poly.pdbx_seq_one_letter_code
_entity_poly.pdbx_strand_id
1 'polypeptide(L)'
;MKAVRLICNAALPSALERPRLMSKRFSGAIRTKDRESRPSKERQPERMMAGSQTQTSTVVYSDGSKTEQDTAGFGYAVYRRQQLIARGCGQVGKGEVFDVEIKGAVEGLRAALLHQRPMEGITVCIDNTSVIDRIGTTAPPSSQLAFRRLQKTDDAHLGMIRVRWCPGHTGIEGNELAA
;
A
#
# COMPACT_ATOMS: atom_id res chain seq x y z
N MET A 1 28.87 28.40 -22.06
CA MET A 1 28.11 27.59 -21.06
C MET A 1 27.36 28.55 -20.15
N LYS A 2 26.02 28.57 -20.17
CA LYS A 2 25.23 29.50 -19.33
C LYS A 2 24.80 28.78 -18.05
N ALA A 3 25.23 29.30 -16.90
CA ALA A 3 24.82 28.82 -15.59
C ALA A 3 23.36 29.23 -15.32
N VAL A 4 22.50 28.25 -15.03
CA VAL A 4 21.12 28.49 -14.61
C VAL A 4 21.12 28.58 -13.07
N ARG A 5 20.91 29.78 -12.53
CA ARG A 5 20.66 29.97 -11.09
C ARG A 5 19.17 29.77 -10.83
N LEU A 6 18.82 28.80 -9.98
CA LEU A 6 17.50 28.69 -9.40
C LEU A 6 17.33 29.82 -8.37
N ILE A 7 16.41 30.75 -8.64
CA ILE A 7 15.99 31.78 -7.70
C ILE A 7 14.70 31.27 -7.04
N CYS A 8 14.74 30.99 -5.74
CA CYS A 8 13.53 30.76 -4.94
C CYS A 8 12.86 32.12 -4.67
N ASN A 9 11.88 32.49 -5.49
CA ASN A 9 11.02 33.64 -5.22
C ASN A 9 10.03 33.30 -4.10
N ALA A 10 10.41 33.59 -2.86
CA ALA A 10 9.57 33.43 -1.67
C ALA A 10 8.70 34.68 -1.37
N ALA A 11 8.08 35.29 -2.39
CA ALA A 11 7.13 36.37 -2.19
C ALA A 11 5.93 36.17 -3.13
N LEU A 12 4.88 35.53 -2.60
CA LEU A 12 3.59 35.45 -3.26
C LEU A 12 2.92 36.84 -3.19
N PRO A 13 2.47 37.43 -4.32
CA PRO A 13 1.63 38.62 -4.35
C PRO A 13 0.39 38.43 -3.47
N SER A 14 0.04 39.44 -2.67
CA SER A 14 -1.15 39.43 -1.78
C SER A 14 -2.48 39.25 -2.52
N ALA A 15 -2.49 39.40 -3.84
CA ALA A 15 -3.66 39.31 -4.72
C ALA A 15 -3.84 37.92 -5.38
N LEU A 16 -2.91 36.98 -5.22
CA LEU A 16 -3.15 35.60 -5.62
C LEU A 16 -3.87 34.90 -4.49
N GLU A 17 -5.09 34.46 -4.75
CA GLU A 17 -5.81 33.55 -3.86
C GLU A 17 -4.87 32.38 -3.58
N ARG A 18 -4.45 32.22 -2.31
CA ARG A 18 -3.59 31.09 -1.92
C ARG A 18 -4.25 29.82 -2.46
N PRO A 19 -3.51 28.90 -3.09
CA PRO A 19 -4.08 27.64 -3.56
C PRO A 19 -4.90 27.07 -2.41
N ARG A 20 -6.22 26.99 -2.59
CA ARG A 20 -7.09 26.43 -1.57
C ARG A 20 -6.64 24.99 -1.39
N LEU A 21 -6.05 24.69 -0.23
CA LEU A 21 -5.74 23.32 0.14
C LEU A 21 -7.06 22.57 0.11
N MET A 22 -7.27 21.74 -0.91
CA MET A 22 -8.53 21.00 -1.04
C MET A 22 -8.76 20.20 0.24
N SER A 23 -9.98 20.32 0.78
CA SER A 23 -10.35 19.72 2.06
C SER A 23 -10.21 18.19 2.04
N LYS A 24 -9.86 17.64 3.21
CA LYS A 24 -9.66 16.23 3.55
C LYS A 24 -10.82 15.36 3.06
N ARG A 25 -10.55 14.41 2.17
CA ARG A 25 -11.31 13.18 2.10
C ARG A 25 -10.35 12.01 2.20
N PHE A 26 -10.41 11.30 3.32
CA PHE A 26 -9.93 9.93 3.45
C PHE A 26 -11.20 9.14 3.77
N SER A 27 -11.85 8.60 2.74
CA SER A 27 -13.08 7.83 2.93
C SER A 27 -12.77 6.63 3.83
N GLY A 28 -13.65 6.32 4.79
CA GLY A 28 -13.65 5.02 5.49
C GLY A 28 -14.11 3.87 4.58
N ALA A 29 -14.01 4.03 3.26
CA ALA A 29 -14.51 3.08 2.26
C ALA A 29 -13.60 1.85 2.15
N ILE A 30 -12.27 2.04 2.29
CA ILE A 30 -11.33 0.93 2.38
C ILE A 30 -11.62 0.18 3.68
N ARG A 31 -12.17 -1.03 3.55
CA ARG A 31 -12.42 -1.91 4.69
C ARG A 31 -11.08 -2.38 5.27
N THR A 32 -10.58 -1.67 6.27
CA THR A 32 -9.54 -2.13 7.17
C THR A 32 -10.19 -2.82 8.38
N LYS A 33 -9.60 -3.90 8.88
CA LYS A 33 -10.02 -4.45 10.18
C LYS A 33 -9.61 -3.49 11.29
N ASP A 34 -10.51 -3.25 12.25
CA ASP A 34 -10.23 -2.47 13.45
C ASP A 34 -9.00 -3.01 14.17
N ARG A 35 -8.21 -2.11 14.76
CA ARG A 35 -6.95 -2.42 15.45
C ARG A 35 -7.13 -3.53 16.50
N GLU A 36 -8.24 -3.48 17.23
CA GLU A 36 -8.62 -4.44 18.29
C GLU A 36 -9.13 -5.79 17.73
N SER A 37 -9.57 -5.81 16.48
CA SER A 37 -10.08 -7.02 15.81
C SER A 37 -9.02 -7.81 15.03
N ARG A 38 -7.75 -7.37 15.09
CA ARG A 38 -6.61 -8.05 14.45
C ARG A 38 -6.26 -9.33 15.24
N PRO A 39 -6.32 -10.53 14.62
CA PRO A 39 -5.83 -11.75 15.25
C PRO A 39 -4.36 -11.67 15.70
N SER A 40 -3.98 -12.52 16.65
CA SER A 40 -2.58 -12.74 17.02
C SER A 40 -1.76 -13.29 15.84
N LYS A 41 -0.43 -13.07 15.87
CA LYS A 41 0.52 -13.55 14.83
C LYS A 41 0.32 -15.03 14.48
N GLU A 42 -0.02 -15.87 15.47
CA GLU A 42 -0.23 -17.31 15.32
C GLU A 42 -1.54 -17.69 14.60
N ARG A 43 -2.61 -16.89 14.74
CA ARG A 43 -3.94 -17.20 14.19
C ARG A 43 -4.21 -16.59 12.82
N GLN A 44 -3.34 -15.71 12.34
CA GLN A 44 -3.50 -15.08 11.02
C GLN A 44 -3.25 -16.04 9.85
N PRO A 45 -2.18 -16.87 9.86
CA PRO A 45 -1.90 -17.78 8.75
C PRO A 45 -3.08 -18.70 8.47
N GLU A 46 -3.68 -19.27 9.53
CA GLU A 46 -4.86 -20.12 9.44
C GLU A 46 -6.08 -19.38 8.87
N ARG A 47 -6.35 -18.15 9.31
CA ARG A 47 -7.48 -17.34 8.76
C ARG A 47 -7.25 -16.93 7.32
N MET A 48 -6.00 -16.66 6.92
CA MET A 48 -5.65 -16.34 5.55
C MET A 48 -5.81 -17.56 4.64
N MET A 49 -5.35 -18.73 5.07
CA MET A 49 -5.55 -19.98 4.35
C MET A 49 -7.04 -20.33 4.21
N ALA A 50 -7.81 -20.27 5.31
CA ALA A 50 -9.26 -20.51 5.28
C ALA A 50 -10.01 -19.52 4.38
N GLY A 51 -9.59 -18.25 4.35
CA GLY A 51 -10.14 -17.24 3.46
C GLY A 51 -9.76 -17.42 1.99
N SER A 52 -8.53 -17.87 1.72
CA SER A 52 -8.01 -18.09 0.36
C SER A 52 -8.66 -19.31 -0.31
N GLN A 53 -9.07 -20.32 0.46
CA GLN A 53 -9.78 -21.50 -0.05
C GLN A 53 -11.26 -21.22 -0.41
N THR A 54 -11.88 -20.21 0.21
CA THR A 54 -13.32 -19.93 0.08
C THR A 54 -13.63 -18.75 -0.84
N GLN A 55 -12.64 -17.91 -1.17
CA GLN A 55 -12.84 -16.72 -1.98
C GLN A 55 -12.15 -16.84 -3.33
N THR A 56 -12.87 -16.58 -4.42
CA THR A 56 -12.29 -16.33 -5.75
C THR A 56 -11.63 -14.95 -5.82
N SER A 57 -10.97 -14.53 -4.75
CA SER A 57 -10.36 -13.21 -4.62
C SER A 57 -8.86 -13.27 -4.87
N THR A 58 -8.35 -12.24 -5.52
CA THR A 58 -6.91 -12.04 -5.66
C THR A 58 -6.35 -11.46 -4.36
N VAL A 59 -5.19 -11.95 -3.94
CA VAL A 59 -4.49 -11.51 -2.73
C VAL A 59 -3.17 -10.87 -3.15
N VAL A 60 -2.94 -9.64 -2.72
CA VAL A 60 -1.68 -8.92 -2.92
C VAL A 60 -0.96 -8.92 -1.58
N TYR A 61 0.29 -9.34 -1.56
CA TYR A 61 1.19 -9.18 -0.43
C TYR A 61 2.16 -8.07 -0.75
N SER A 62 2.45 -7.23 0.24
CA SER A 62 3.45 -6.18 0.16
C SER A 62 4.31 -6.24 1.39
N ASP A 63 5.61 -6.04 1.18
CA ASP A 63 6.60 -5.92 2.25
C ASP A 63 7.59 -4.80 1.88
N GLY A 64 8.22 -4.23 2.90
CA GLY A 64 9.20 -3.18 2.78
C GLY A 64 10.41 -3.52 3.64
N SER A 65 11.59 -3.45 3.03
CA SER A 65 12.85 -3.70 3.73
C SER A 65 13.82 -2.55 3.56
N LYS A 66 14.77 -2.45 4.49
CA LYS A 66 15.79 -1.40 4.51
C LYS A 66 17.14 -2.02 4.80
N THR A 67 18.10 -1.69 3.95
CA THR A 67 19.51 -2.11 4.10
C THR A 67 20.21 -1.32 5.21
N GLU A 68 21.33 -1.83 5.71
CA GLU A 68 22.22 -1.12 6.65
C GLU A 68 22.72 0.23 6.09
N GLN A 69 22.74 0.37 4.77
CA GLN A 69 23.15 1.59 4.05
C GLN A 69 22.00 2.60 3.90
N ASP A 70 20.98 2.51 4.76
CA ASP A 70 19.82 3.40 4.80
C ASP A 70 18.95 3.38 3.53
N THR A 71 19.19 2.41 2.64
CA THR A 71 18.44 2.30 1.40
C THR A 71 17.22 1.40 1.58
N ALA A 72 16.04 1.93 1.25
CA ALA A 72 14.76 1.26 1.35
C ALA A 72 14.30 0.70 0.00
N GLY A 73 13.69 -0.49 0.06
CA GLY A 73 13.11 -1.20 -1.07
C GLY A 73 11.75 -1.78 -0.72
N PHE A 74 10.96 -2.06 -1.74
CA PHE A 74 9.67 -2.71 -1.62
C PHE A 74 9.61 -3.94 -2.50
N GLY A 75 8.82 -4.91 -2.08
CA GLY A 75 8.41 -6.02 -2.91
C GLY A 75 6.91 -6.24 -2.81
N TYR A 76 6.38 -6.90 -3.84
CA TYR A 76 5.00 -7.36 -3.84
C TYR A 76 4.88 -8.71 -4.54
N ALA A 77 3.92 -9.49 -4.08
CA ALA A 77 3.53 -10.75 -4.68
C ALA A 77 2.01 -10.82 -4.80
N VAL A 78 1.51 -11.22 -5.96
CA VAL A 78 0.08 -11.31 -6.24
C VAL A 78 -0.28 -12.76 -6.46
N TYR A 79 -1.24 -13.24 -5.68
CA TYR A 79 -1.73 -14.60 -5.69
C TYR A 79 -3.21 -14.67 -6.07
N ARG A 80 -3.59 -15.68 -6.83
CA ARG A 80 -4.99 -16.03 -7.07
C ARG A 80 -5.16 -17.53 -6.90
N ARG A 81 -6.05 -17.95 -5.99
CA ARG A 81 -6.27 -19.38 -5.67
C ARG A 81 -4.96 -20.14 -5.41
N GLN A 82 -4.08 -19.56 -4.58
CA GLN A 82 -2.75 -20.08 -4.24
C GLN A 82 -1.73 -20.12 -5.41
N GLN A 83 -2.10 -19.67 -6.61
CA GLN A 83 -1.17 -19.52 -7.73
C GLN A 83 -0.60 -18.10 -7.77
N LEU A 84 0.73 -17.98 -7.82
CA LEU A 84 1.40 -16.71 -8.08
C LEU A 84 1.08 -16.24 -9.50
N ILE A 85 0.50 -15.04 -9.64
CA ILE A 85 0.14 -14.44 -10.93
C ILE A 85 1.07 -13.30 -11.35
N ALA A 86 1.62 -12.56 -10.37
CA ALA A 86 2.57 -11.48 -10.62
C ALA A 86 3.45 -11.26 -9.39
N ARG A 87 4.67 -10.78 -9.61
CA ARG A 87 5.57 -10.31 -8.55
C ARG A 87 6.43 -9.18 -9.08
N GLY A 88 6.92 -8.35 -8.17
CA GLY A 88 7.87 -7.30 -8.52
C GLY A 88 8.52 -6.72 -7.28
N CYS A 89 9.64 -6.06 -7.49
CA CYS A 89 10.34 -5.32 -6.45
C CYS A 89 10.93 -4.03 -7.02
N GLY A 90 11.31 -3.11 -6.13
CA GLY A 90 11.94 -1.86 -6.51
C GLY A 90 12.64 -1.19 -5.34
N GLN A 91 13.66 -0.41 -5.65
CA GLN A 91 14.45 0.35 -4.68
C GLN A 91 14.14 1.83 -4.83
N VAL A 92 13.98 2.54 -3.71
CA VAL A 92 13.62 3.97 -3.70
C VAL A 92 14.80 4.86 -3.29
N GLY A 93 15.91 4.25 -2.83
CA GLY A 93 17.05 4.97 -2.29
C GLY A 93 16.86 5.23 -0.80
N LYS A 94 17.34 6.36 -0.28
CA LYS A 94 17.15 6.72 1.12
C LYS A 94 15.68 6.96 1.43
N GLY A 95 15.15 6.26 2.42
CA GLY A 95 13.74 6.36 2.80
C GLY A 95 13.40 5.48 3.99
N GLU A 96 12.14 5.58 4.44
CA GLU A 96 11.62 4.76 5.52
C GLU A 96 10.92 3.52 4.97
N VAL A 97 11.00 2.41 5.74
CA VAL A 97 10.29 1.16 5.42
C VAL A 97 8.80 1.44 5.19
N PHE A 98 8.22 2.31 6.02
CA PHE A 98 6.84 2.77 5.89
C PHE A 98 6.50 3.31 4.48
N ASP A 99 7.40 4.10 3.88
CA ASP A 99 7.16 4.74 2.58
C ASP A 99 7.23 3.76 1.41
N VAL A 100 8.16 2.81 1.50
CA VAL A 100 8.35 1.80 0.46
C VAL A 100 7.28 0.71 0.55
N GLU A 101 6.82 0.38 1.75
CA GLU A 101 5.79 -0.64 1.95
C GLU A 101 4.41 -0.22 1.39
N ILE A 102 3.97 1.03 1.64
CA ILE A 102 2.74 1.54 0.98
C ILE A 102 2.92 1.64 -0.54
N LYS A 103 4.14 1.89 -1.02
CA LYS A 103 4.44 1.90 -2.46
C LYS A 103 4.35 0.50 -3.04
N GLY A 104 4.88 -0.52 -2.37
CA GLY A 104 4.74 -1.92 -2.74
C GLY A 104 3.27 -2.35 -2.80
N ALA A 105 2.46 -1.94 -1.82
CA ALA A 105 1.03 -2.20 -1.80
C ALA A 105 0.32 -1.59 -3.01
N VAL A 106 0.68 -0.36 -3.41
CA VAL A 106 0.11 0.31 -4.59
C VAL A 106 0.53 -0.36 -5.90
N GLU A 107 1.81 -0.72 -6.04
CA GLU A 107 2.29 -1.39 -7.26
C GLU A 107 1.74 -2.82 -7.36
N GLY A 108 1.64 -3.54 -6.25
CA GLY A 108 1.00 -4.85 -6.20
C GLY A 108 -0.50 -4.81 -6.49
N LEU A 109 -1.20 -3.79 -5.99
CA LEU A 109 -2.61 -3.57 -6.33
C LEU A 109 -2.77 -3.27 -7.82
N ARG A 110 -1.89 -2.45 -8.39
CA ARG A 110 -1.88 -2.17 -9.84
C ARG A 110 -1.67 -3.45 -10.64
N ALA A 111 -0.71 -4.29 -10.24
CA ALA A 111 -0.47 -5.58 -10.88
C ALA A 111 -1.70 -6.51 -10.78
N ALA A 112 -2.36 -6.55 -9.62
CA ALA A 112 -3.59 -7.33 -9.45
C ALA A 112 -4.72 -6.85 -10.37
N LEU A 113 -4.88 -5.53 -10.54
CA LEU A 113 -5.90 -4.95 -11.42
C LEU A 113 -5.69 -5.31 -12.90
N LEU A 114 -4.43 -5.44 -13.36
CA LEU A 114 -4.13 -5.90 -14.71
C LEU A 114 -4.60 -7.34 -14.98
N HIS A 115 -4.76 -8.12 -13.92
CA HIS A 115 -5.21 -9.52 -13.99
C HIS A 115 -6.61 -9.71 -13.39
N GLN A 116 -7.32 -8.62 -13.08
CA GLN A 116 -8.62 -8.66 -12.42
C GLN A 116 -9.68 -9.27 -13.33
N ARG A 117 -10.50 -10.16 -12.75
CA ARG A 117 -11.71 -10.67 -13.39
C ARG A 117 -12.95 -9.89 -12.92
N PRO A 118 -14.02 -9.85 -13.73
CA PRO A 118 -15.28 -9.24 -13.31
C PRO A 118 -15.76 -9.82 -11.98
N MET A 119 -16.18 -8.95 -11.05
CA MET A 119 -16.67 -9.30 -9.71
C MET A 119 -15.65 -9.96 -8.75
N GLU A 120 -14.37 -10.07 -9.14
CA GLU A 120 -13.30 -10.57 -8.28
C GLU A 120 -12.77 -9.46 -7.36
N GLY A 121 -12.98 -9.61 -6.05
CA GLY A 121 -12.41 -8.72 -5.05
C GLY A 121 -10.90 -8.90 -4.89
N ILE A 122 -10.21 -7.84 -4.46
CA ILE A 122 -8.77 -7.82 -4.21
C ILE A 122 -8.53 -7.57 -2.72
N THR A 123 -7.71 -8.42 -2.09
CA THR A 123 -7.29 -8.23 -0.70
C THR A 123 -5.81 -7.88 -0.67
N VAL A 124 -5.47 -6.67 -0.23
CA VAL A 124 -4.09 -6.23 -0.03
C VAL A 124 -3.67 -6.54 1.41
N CYS A 125 -2.57 -7.25 1.56
CA CYS A 125 -1.98 -7.73 2.79
C CYS A 125 -0.70 -6.94 3.04
N ILE A 126 -0.66 -6.28 4.19
CA ILE A 126 0.42 -5.37 4.61
C ILE A 126 0.83 -5.80 6.02
N ASP A 127 2.12 -5.81 6.31
CA ASP A 127 2.64 -6.32 7.57
C ASP A 127 2.91 -5.25 8.63
N ASN A 128 3.12 -4.01 8.21
CA ASN A 128 3.19 -2.88 9.10
C ASN A 128 1.81 -2.33 9.43
N THR A 129 1.41 -2.56 10.68
CA THR A 129 0.18 -2.01 11.24
C THR A 129 0.11 -0.49 11.14
N SER A 130 1.25 0.21 11.19
CA SER A 130 1.30 1.67 11.09
C SER A 130 0.83 2.15 9.72
N VAL A 131 1.17 1.42 8.65
CA VAL A 131 0.70 1.72 7.28
C VAL A 131 -0.82 1.56 7.23
N ILE A 132 -1.35 0.45 7.75
CA ILE A 132 -2.79 0.16 7.77
C ILE A 132 -3.56 1.22 8.56
N ASP A 133 -3.07 1.59 9.74
CA ASP A 133 -3.68 2.63 10.59
C ASP A 133 -3.70 4.01 9.90
N ARG A 134 -2.78 4.23 8.94
CA ARG A 134 -2.67 5.48 8.17
C ARG A 134 -3.58 5.51 6.94
N ILE A 135 -4.07 4.37 6.44
CA ILE A 135 -4.93 4.30 5.25
C ILE A 135 -6.26 5.04 5.46
N GLY A 136 -6.85 4.89 6.66
CA GLY A 136 -8.08 5.58 7.07
C GLY A 136 -7.86 6.94 7.73
N THR A 137 -6.61 7.40 7.88
CA THR A 137 -6.26 8.62 8.62
C THR A 137 -5.38 9.55 7.78
N THR A 138 -4.66 10.49 8.41
CA THR A 138 -3.82 11.44 7.68
C THR A 138 -2.49 10.80 7.31
N ALA A 139 -2.30 10.59 5.99
CA ALA A 139 -1.04 10.13 5.41
C ALA A 139 0.12 11.10 5.70
N PRO A 140 1.32 10.59 6.03
CA PRO A 140 2.52 11.43 6.17
C PRO A 140 2.87 12.12 4.84
N PRO A 141 3.53 13.30 4.87
CA PRO A 141 3.92 14.01 3.64
C PRO A 141 4.77 13.17 2.68
N SER A 142 5.70 12.35 3.20
CA SER A 142 6.59 11.48 2.42
C SER A 142 5.86 10.43 1.59
N SER A 143 4.76 9.89 2.12
CA SER A 143 3.96 8.82 1.52
C SER A 143 2.64 9.28 0.90
N GLN A 144 2.33 10.57 0.95
CA GLN A 144 1.00 11.09 0.61
C GLN A 144 0.53 10.68 -0.79
N LEU A 145 1.45 10.63 -1.76
CA LEU A 145 1.13 10.21 -3.13
C LEU A 145 0.69 8.75 -3.20
N ALA A 146 1.34 7.84 -2.47
CA ALA A 146 1.01 6.42 -2.47
C ALA A 146 -0.37 6.17 -1.84
N PHE A 147 -0.65 6.79 -0.67
CA PHE A 147 -1.97 6.72 -0.05
C PHE A 147 -3.08 7.25 -0.96
N ARG A 148 -2.86 8.39 -1.63
CA ARG A 148 -3.83 8.94 -2.59
C ARG A 148 -4.08 8.03 -3.78
N ARG A 149 -3.04 7.34 -4.27
CA ARG A 149 -3.19 6.35 -5.35
C ARG A 149 -4.01 5.15 -4.90
N LEU A 150 -3.75 4.62 -3.71
CA LEU A 150 -4.53 3.53 -3.13
C LEU A 150 -6.01 3.90 -3.03
N GLN A 151 -6.30 5.08 -2.48
CA GLN A 151 -7.67 5.59 -2.30
C GLN A 151 -8.38 5.83 -3.62
N LYS A 152 -7.73 6.51 -4.58
CA LYS A 152 -8.28 6.71 -5.92
C LYS A 152 -8.64 5.39 -6.61
N THR A 153 -7.84 4.35 -6.34
CA THR A 153 -8.06 3.03 -6.89
C THR A 153 -9.25 2.33 -6.22
N ASP A 154 -9.42 2.48 -4.91
CA ASP A 154 -10.61 2.00 -4.18
C ASP A 154 -11.89 2.72 -4.62
N ASP A 155 -11.85 4.05 -4.77
CA ASP A 155 -12.98 4.84 -5.26
C ASP A 155 -13.44 4.41 -6.67
N ALA A 156 -12.53 3.90 -7.50
CA ALA A 156 -12.85 3.37 -8.82
C ALA A 156 -13.41 1.93 -8.80
N HIS A 157 -13.16 1.17 -7.71
CA HIS A 157 -13.55 -0.24 -7.57
C HIS A 157 -14.34 -0.46 -6.27
N LEU A 158 -15.32 0.41 -6.03
CA LEU A 158 -16.06 0.53 -4.76
C LEU A 158 -16.43 -0.84 -4.15
N GLY A 159 -15.86 -1.13 -2.99
CA GLY A 159 -16.15 -2.34 -2.21
C GLY A 159 -15.44 -3.62 -2.67
N MET A 160 -14.65 -3.57 -3.74
CA MET A 160 -13.87 -4.71 -4.23
C MET A 160 -12.50 -4.82 -3.55
N ILE A 161 -11.94 -3.70 -3.08
CA ILE A 161 -10.61 -3.65 -2.47
C ILE A 161 -10.74 -3.71 -0.95
N ARG A 162 -9.93 -4.56 -0.33
CA ARG A 162 -9.88 -4.73 1.13
C ARG A 162 -8.44 -4.73 1.59
N VAL A 163 -8.15 -4.08 2.71
CA VAL A 163 -6.81 -4.10 3.29
C VAL A 163 -6.82 -4.91 4.58
N ARG A 164 -5.89 -5.86 4.69
CA ARG A 164 -5.73 -6.73 5.86
C ARG A 164 -4.30 -6.69 6.37
N TRP A 165 -4.18 -6.87 7.68
CA TRP A 165 -2.89 -7.07 8.30
C TRP A 165 -2.40 -8.52 8.10
N CYS A 166 -1.13 -8.67 7.78
CA CYS A 166 -0.44 -9.94 7.58
C CYS A 166 0.83 -9.96 8.43
N PRO A 167 1.05 -10.90 9.34
CA PRO A 167 2.27 -10.88 10.14
C PRO A 167 3.49 -11.28 9.30
N GLY A 168 4.50 -10.42 9.27
CA GLY A 168 5.81 -10.76 8.70
C GLY A 168 6.53 -11.87 9.47
N HIS A 169 7.42 -12.60 8.79
CA HIS A 169 8.25 -13.69 9.32
C HIS A 169 7.48 -14.82 9.99
N THR A 170 6.30 -15.16 9.46
CA THR A 170 5.46 -16.26 9.97
C THR A 170 5.33 -17.43 8.99
N GLY A 171 6.12 -17.43 7.90
CA GLY A 171 6.09 -18.49 6.91
C GLY A 171 4.89 -18.41 5.96
N ILE A 172 4.24 -17.24 5.87
CA ILE A 172 3.23 -16.97 4.85
C ILE A 172 3.95 -16.75 3.52
N GLU A 173 3.91 -17.75 2.63
CA GLU A 173 4.66 -17.78 1.37
C GLU A 173 4.59 -16.45 0.59
N GLY A 174 3.40 -15.86 0.47
CA GLY A 174 3.23 -14.60 -0.26
C GLY A 174 3.90 -13.39 0.41
N ASN A 175 3.99 -13.35 1.74
CA ASN A 175 4.71 -12.30 2.45
C ASN A 175 6.22 -12.51 2.32
N GLU A 176 6.70 -13.73 2.50
CA GLU A 176 8.13 -14.05 2.38
C GLU A 176 8.67 -13.80 0.97
N LEU A 177 7.82 -13.92 -0.06
CA LEU A 177 8.19 -13.57 -1.44
C LEU A 177 8.15 -12.07 -1.74
N ALA A 178 7.48 -11.28 -0.89
CA ALA A 178 7.45 -9.83 -1.02
C ALA A 178 8.60 -9.16 -0.24
N ALA A 179 9.22 -9.85 0.72
CA ALA A 179 10.29 -9.37 1.60
C ALA A 179 11.62 -9.07 0.89
#